data_AF-A0A821MHG9-F1
#
_entry.id   AF-A0A821MHG9-F1
#
_cell.length_a   1.000
_cell.length_b   1.000
_cell.length_c   1.000
_cell.angle_alpha   90.00
_cell.angle_beta   90.00
_cell.angle_gamma   90.00
#
_symmetry.space_group_name_H-M   'P 1'
#
loop_
_entity.id
_entity.type
_entity.pdbx_description
1 polymer ?
#
loop_
_entity_poly.entity_id
_entity_poly.type
_entity_poly.pdbx_seq_one_letter_code
_entity_poly.pdbx_strand_id
1 'polypeptide(L)'
;GESGLAGSWSYELNHPTVVMFDQFDNMFILDTGNKRIQKWTPEATYGITIAELSSVNDPRGMSIDTYGNLVVVDYSNNQVPYWDPLNEVIRYKYPANHQVILLPINCRTYNCVG
;
A
#
# COMPACT_ATOMS: atom_id res chain seq x y z
N GLY A 1 -7.37 9.01 23.77
CA GLY A 1 -7.01 8.42 22.48
C GLY A 1 -8.16 8.73 21.55
N GLU A 2 -7.94 9.61 20.59
CA GLU A 2 -8.92 9.93 19.56
C GLU A 2 -9.01 8.71 18.63
N SER A 3 -10.14 8.02 18.63
CA SER A 3 -10.45 6.99 17.65
C SER A 3 -10.51 7.65 16.26
N GLY A 4 -9.67 7.22 15.33
CA GLY A 4 -9.61 7.78 13.97
C GLY A 4 -10.99 7.81 13.31
N LEU A 5 -11.36 8.99 12.81
CA LEU A 5 -12.62 9.21 12.09
C LEU A 5 -12.55 8.51 10.73
N ALA A 6 -13.63 7.82 10.36
CA ALA A 6 -13.75 7.20 9.04
C ALA A 6 -14.07 8.26 7.99
N GLY A 7 -13.30 8.28 6.90
CA GLY A 7 -13.56 9.14 5.75
C GLY A 7 -12.31 9.44 4.91
N SER A 8 -12.36 10.48 4.09
CA SER A 8 -11.37 10.76 3.04
C SER A 8 -10.54 12.01 3.28
N TRP A 9 -10.77 12.75 4.38
CA TRP A 9 -9.95 13.90 4.74
C TRP A 9 -8.52 13.48 5.10
N SER A 10 -7.58 14.42 5.15
CA SER A 10 -6.15 14.15 5.42
C SER A 10 -5.88 13.52 6.79
N TYR A 11 -6.80 13.69 7.73
CA TYR A 11 -6.76 13.15 9.09
C TYR A 11 -7.65 11.89 9.27
N GLU A 12 -8.23 11.39 8.19
CA GLU A 12 -9.17 10.26 8.21
C GLU A 12 -8.62 9.08 7.40
N LEU A 13 -9.10 7.88 7.72
CA LEU A 13 -8.74 6.64 7.04
C LEU A 13 -10.01 5.86 6.71
N ASN A 14 -9.95 5.04 5.66
CA ASN A 14 -11.03 4.19 5.19
C ASN A 14 -10.48 2.79 4.89
N HIS A 15 -10.76 1.83 5.77
CA HIS A 15 -10.21 0.47 5.68
C HIS A 15 -8.67 0.42 5.50
N PRO A 16 -7.88 1.00 6.42
CA PRO A 16 -6.42 0.84 6.36
C PRO A 16 -6.04 -0.62 6.58
N THR A 17 -5.17 -1.17 5.73
CA THR A 17 -4.76 -2.60 5.80
C THR A 17 -3.33 -2.80 6.25
N VAL A 18 -2.46 -1.83 6.00
CA VAL A 18 -1.03 -1.91 6.35
C VAL A 18 -0.58 -0.61 7.00
N VAL A 19 0.22 -0.73 8.06
CA VAL A 19 0.94 0.36 8.71
C VAL A 19 2.40 -0.04 8.83
N MET A 20 3.32 0.85 8.44
CA MET A 20 4.76 0.65 8.57
C MET A 20 5.44 1.95 8.99
N PHE A 21 6.67 1.82 9.50
CA PHE A 21 7.49 2.94 9.91
C PHE A 21 8.82 2.94 9.15
N ASP A 22 9.34 4.11 8.82
CA ASP A 22 10.74 4.26 8.40
C ASP A 22 11.68 4.45 9.60
N GLN A 23 12.98 4.58 9.33
CA GLN A 23 14.01 4.78 10.37
C GLN A 23 13.92 6.13 11.12
N PHE A 24 13.04 7.03 10.67
CA PHE A 24 12.80 8.34 11.28
C PHE A 24 11.43 8.39 12.00
N ASP A 25 10.82 7.23 12.25
CA ASP A 25 9.50 7.07 12.83
C ASP A 25 8.36 7.72 12.01
N ASN A 26 8.58 7.98 10.72
CA ASN A 26 7.47 8.37 9.85
C ASN A 26 6.57 7.15 9.62
N MET A 27 5.27 7.32 9.84
CA MET A 27 4.27 6.29 9.64
C MET A 27 3.70 6.35 8.23
N PHE A 28 3.66 5.21 7.56
CA PHE A 28 3.06 5.02 6.24
C PHE A 28 1.86 4.09 6.36
N ILE A 29 0.72 4.52 5.85
CA ILE A 29 -0.54 3.80 5.97
C ILE A 29 -1.08 3.53 4.57
N LEU A 30 -1.33 2.25 4.29
CA LEU A 30 -2.06 1.83 3.10
C LEU A 30 -3.57 1.95 3.37
N ASP A 31 -4.16 3.04 2.90
CA ASP A 31 -5.55 3.42 3.10
C ASP A 31 -6.41 2.90 1.93
N THR A 32 -6.75 1.60 1.98
CA THR A 32 -7.23 0.86 0.81
C THR A 32 -8.62 1.26 0.35
N GLY A 33 -9.52 1.62 1.27
CA GLY A 33 -10.85 2.10 0.96
C GLY A 33 -10.83 3.47 0.26
N ASN A 34 -9.79 4.26 0.51
CA ASN A 34 -9.53 5.51 -0.20
C ASN A 34 -8.52 5.34 -1.35
N LYS A 35 -8.00 4.13 -1.60
CA LYS A 35 -6.97 3.83 -2.61
C LYS A 35 -5.79 4.79 -2.58
N ARG A 36 -5.20 5.03 -1.41
CA ARG A 36 -4.06 5.96 -1.26
C ARG A 36 -3.03 5.46 -0.25
N ILE A 37 -1.84 6.06 -0.29
CA ILE A 37 -0.83 5.94 0.78
C ILE A 37 -0.74 7.26 1.53
N GLN A 38 -0.96 7.20 2.83
CA GLN A 38 -0.82 8.34 3.74
C GLN A 38 0.51 8.28 4.48
N LYS A 39 1.20 9.42 4.61
CA LYS A 39 2.40 9.58 5.45
C LYS A 39 2.12 10.53 6.60
N TRP A 40 2.52 10.13 7.81
CA TRP A 40 2.44 10.94 9.02
C TRP A 40 3.83 11.01 9.65
N THR A 41 4.27 12.20 10.03
CA THR A 41 5.49 12.35 10.86
C THR A 41 5.11 12.23 12.34
N PRO A 42 6.05 11.95 13.27
CA PRO A 42 5.74 11.76 14.69
C PRO A 42 4.96 12.92 15.35
N GLU A 43 5.14 14.14 14.85
CA GLU A 43 4.50 15.36 15.36
C GLU A 43 3.27 15.80 14.54
N ALA A 44 2.92 15.05 13.49
CA ALA A 44 1.84 15.43 12.59
C ALA A 44 0.46 15.18 13.23
N THR A 45 -0.44 16.14 13.07
CA THR A 45 -1.87 15.99 13.41
C THR A 45 -2.72 15.53 12.22
N TYR A 46 -2.13 15.47 11.03
CA TYR A 46 -2.78 15.01 9.80
C TYR A 46 -1.77 14.31 8.89
N GLY A 47 -2.27 13.41 8.04
CA GLY A 47 -1.49 12.76 7.01
C GLY A 47 -1.34 13.59 5.75
N ILE A 48 -0.26 13.34 5.01
CA ILE A 48 -0.14 13.77 3.62
C ILE A 48 -0.27 12.56 2.70
N THR A 49 -1.12 12.67 1.68
CA THR A 49 -1.18 11.64 0.66
C THR A 49 0.08 11.74 -0.18
N ILE A 50 0.87 10.66 -0.21
CA ILE A 50 2.11 10.60 -0.97
C ILE A 50 1.94 9.82 -2.27
N ALA A 51 0.86 9.05 -2.41
CA ALA A 51 0.49 8.38 -3.64
C ALA A 51 -1.00 8.06 -3.72
N GLU A 52 -1.53 8.18 -4.93
CA GLU A 52 -2.84 7.69 -5.34
C GLU A 52 -2.65 6.31 -5.97
N LEU A 53 -3.50 5.36 -5.57
CA LEU A 53 -3.50 3.97 -6.03
C LEU A 53 -4.75 3.66 -6.85
N SER A 54 -5.29 4.68 -7.53
CA SER A 54 -6.51 4.56 -8.33
C SER A 54 -6.39 3.52 -9.46
N SER A 55 -5.18 3.27 -9.97
CA SER A 55 -4.88 2.24 -10.96
C SER A 55 -4.77 0.82 -10.37
N VAL A 56 -4.62 0.71 -9.04
CA VAL A 56 -4.51 -0.56 -8.32
C VAL A 56 -5.92 -1.03 -7.93
N ASN A 57 -6.24 -2.28 -8.23
CA ASN A 57 -7.61 -2.77 -8.07
C ASN A 57 -7.91 -3.14 -6.61
N ASP A 58 -7.00 -3.89 -5.97
CA ASP A 58 -7.13 -4.32 -4.57
C ASP A 58 -5.76 -4.27 -3.87
N PRO A 59 -5.24 -3.06 -3.54
CA PRO A 59 -3.97 -2.96 -2.82
C PRO A 59 -4.10 -3.58 -1.43
N ARG A 60 -3.32 -4.62 -1.10
CA ARG A 60 -3.37 -5.24 0.24
C ARG A 60 -2.02 -5.41 0.91
N GLY A 61 -0.94 -5.37 0.15
CA GLY A 61 0.41 -5.46 0.69
C GLY A 61 1.17 -4.18 0.44
N MET A 62 1.96 -3.77 1.42
CA MET A 62 2.94 -2.70 1.31
C MET A 62 4.21 -3.12 2.05
N SER A 63 5.38 -2.89 1.46
CA SER A 63 6.68 -3.11 2.10
C SER A 63 7.66 -1.98 1.76
N ILE A 64 8.77 -1.88 2.49
CA ILE A 64 9.87 -0.96 2.18
C ILE A 64 11.04 -1.81 1.68
N ASP A 65 11.55 -1.51 0.49
CA ASP A 65 12.73 -2.20 -0.04
C ASP A 65 14.04 -1.67 0.56
N THR A 66 15.16 -2.32 0.24
CA THR A 66 16.49 -1.94 0.73
C THR A 66 16.98 -0.59 0.22
N TYR A 67 16.33 -0.01 -0.78
CA TYR A 67 16.64 1.31 -1.33
C TYR A 67 15.73 2.40 -0.74
N GLY A 68 14.81 2.05 0.15
CA GLY A 68 13.86 2.98 0.75
C GLY A 68 12.71 3.35 -0.19
N ASN A 69 12.30 2.43 -1.06
CA ASN A 69 11.07 2.58 -1.83
C ASN A 69 9.93 1.82 -1.15
N LEU A 70 8.75 2.44 -1.13
CA LEU A 70 7.50 1.75 -0.83
C LEU A 70 7.11 0.90 -2.04
N VAL A 71 6.94 -0.39 -1.78
CA VAL A 71 6.46 -1.38 -2.74
C VAL A 71 5.03 -1.72 -2.36
N VAL A 72 4.06 -1.35 -3.20
CA VAL A 72 2.66 -1.76 -3.03
C VAL A 72 2.35 -2.92 -3.97
N VAL A 73 1.68 -3.94 -3.45
CA VAL A 73 1.20 -5.08 -4.23
C VAL A 73 -0.32 -5.17 -4.18
N ASP A 74 -0.90 -5.37 -5.36
CA ASP A 74 -2.28 -5.80 -5.53
C ASP A 74 -2.41 -7.26 -5.06
N TYR A 75 -3.34 -7.53 -4.15
CA TYR A 75 -3.76 -8.89 -3.81
C TYR A 75 -5.21 -9.08 -4.26
N SER A 76 -5.44 -8.98 -5.56
CA SER A 76 -6.71 -9.44 -6.11
C SER A 76 -6.85 -10.92 -5.73
N ASN A 77 -7.94 -11.26 -5.05
CA ASN A 77 -8.29 -12.64 -4.72
C ASN A 77 -8.51 -13.54 -5.97
N ASN A 78 -8.15 -13.06 -7.17
CA ASN A 78 -8.21 -13.76 -8.44
C ASN A 78 -6.98 -14.65 -8.66
N GLN A 79 -6.47 -15.28 -7.60
CA GLN A 79 -5.54 -16.37 -7.77
C GLN A 79 -6.28 -17.49 -8.50
N VAL A 80 -5.80 -17.87 -9.69
CA VAL A 80 -6.33 -19.03 -10.38
C VAL A 80 -5.59 -20.24 -9.85
N PRO A 81 -6.24 -21.15 -9.11
CA PRO A 81 -5.59 -22.40 -8.73
C PRO A 81 -5.32 -23.21 -10.00
N TYR A 82 -4.12 -23.75 -10.11
CA TYR A 82 -3.77 -24.71 -11.14
C TYR A 82 -3.08 -25.91 -10.50
N TRP A 83 -3.30 -27.08 -11.10
CA TRP A 83 -2.59 -28.29 -10.74
C TRP A 83 -1.18 -28.23 -11.33
N ASP A 84 -0.15 -28.35 -10.48
CA ASP A 84 1.22 -28.55 -10.90
C ASP A 84 1.53 -30.06 -10.97
N PRO A 85 1.51 -30.67 -12.17
CA PRO A 85 1.71 -32.10 -12.31
C PRO A 85 3.16 -32.54 -12.05
N LEU A 86 4.12 -31.62 -11.99
CA LEU A 86 5.53 -31.95 -11.72
C LEU A 86 5.79 -32.12 -10.22
N ASN A 87 5.06 -31.37 -9.40
CA ASN A 87 5.22 -31.37 -7.94
C ASN A 87 4.03 -31.97 -7.21
N GLU A 88 3.00 -32.43 -7.94
CA GLU A 88 1.77 -33.01 -7.41
C GLU A 88 1.06 -32.12 -6.37
N VAL A 89 1.07 -30.81 -6.59
CA VAL A 89 0.46 -29.81 -5.68
C VAL A 89 -0.43 -28.83 -6.43
N ILE A 90 -1.44 -28.30 -5.75
CA ILE A 90 -2.19 -27.14 -6.24
C ILE A 90 -1.34 -25.90 -5.97
N ARG A 91 -1.06 -25.14 -7.03
CA ARG A 91 -0.40 -23.83 -6.95
C ARG A 91 -1.38 -22.74 -7.33
N TYR A 92 -1.04 -21.53 -6.95
CA TYR A 92 -1.82 -20.34 -7.27
C TYR A 92 -1.05 -19.50 -8.27
N LYS A 93 -1.67 -19.18 -9.41
CA LYS A 93 -1.09 -18.27 -10.41
C LYS A 93 -1.73 -16.90 -10.24
N TYR A 94 -0.87 -15.89 -10.14
CA TYR A 94 -1.30 -14.50 -10.22
C TYR A 94 -1.60 -14.15 -11.68
N PRO A 95 -2.79 -13.64 -12.01
CA PRO A 95 -3.05 -13.10 -13.33
C PRO A 95 -2.07 -11.94 -13.60
N ALA A 96 -1.71 -11.72 -14.86
CA ALA A 96 -0.67 -10.78 -15.30
C ALA A 96 -0.92 -9.29 -14.93
N ASN A 97 -1.99 -8.99 -14.20
CA ASN A 97 -2.45 -7.66 -13.83
C ASN A 97 -2.00 -7.24 -12.41
N HIS A 98 -1.09 -7.98 -11.79
CA HIS A 98 -0.47 -7.58 -10.53
C HIS A 98 0.38 -6.33 -10.75
N GLN A 99 -0.13 -5.18 -10.30
CA GLN A 99 0.60 -3.93 -10.34
C GLN A 99 1.51 -3.86 -9.12
N VAL A 100 2.79 -3.57 -9.40
CA VAL A 100 3.77 -3.20 -8.38
C VAL A 100 4.06 -1.73 -8.59
N ILE A 101 3.75 -0.92 -7.59
CA ILE A 101 4.11 0.50 -7.60
C ILE A 101 5.29 0.68 -6.67
N LEU A 102 6.35 1.32 -7.19
CA LEU A 102 7.54 1.71 -6.45
C LEU A 102 7.51 3.23 -6.23
N LEU A 103 7.55 3.65 -4.98
CA LEU A 103 7.53 5.06 -4.60
C LEU A 103 8.70 5.38 -3.69
N PRO A 104 9.56 6.35 -4.00
CA PRO A 104 10.61 6.76 -3.08
C PRO A 104 10.03 7.31 -1.77
N ILE A 105 10.49 6.85 -0.60
CA ILE A 105 10.02 7.33 0.72
C ILE A 105 10.29 8.84 0.94
N ASN A 106 11.29 9.37 0.24
CA ASN A 106 11.64 10.78 0.26
C ASN A 106 10.64 11.67 -0.51
N CYS A 107 9.59 11.06 -1.07
CA CYS A 107 8.52 11.76 -1.73
C CYS A 107 7.76 12.69 -0.77
N ARG A 108 7.76 13.99 -1.07
CA ARG A 108 7.12 15.02 -0.24
C ARG A 108 5.73 15.44 -0.75
N THR A 109 5.36 15.07 -1.99
CA THR A 109 4.09 15.44 -2.66
C THR A 109 3.73 14.46 -3.79
N TYR A 110 2.49 14.50 -4.30
CA TYR A 110 1.88 13.61 -5.32
C TYR A 110 2.67 13.33 -6.63
N ASN A 111 3.81 13.98 -6.89
CA ASN A 111 4.52 13.94 -8.19
C ASN A 111 5.75 13.02 -8.23
N CYS A 112 5.82 11.98 -7.40
CA CYS A 112 6.99 11.07 -7.40
C CYS A 112 6.84 9.83 -8.27
N VAL A 113 5.93 9.87 -9.24
CA VAL A 113 5.83 8.83 -10.26
C VAL A 113 6.93 9.09 -11.29
N GLY A 114 7.98 8.26 -11.27
CA GLY A 114 9.03 8.23 -12.29
C GLY A 114 8.66 7.29 -13.44
#